data_AF-A0A1Y2I197-F1
#
_entry.id   AF-A0A1Y2I197-F1
#
_cell.length_a   1.000
_cell.length_b   1.000
_cell.length_c   1.000
_cell.angle_alpha   90.00
_cell.angle_beta   90.00
_cell.angle_gamma   90.00
#
_symmetry.space_group_name_H-M   'P 1'
#
loop_
_entity.id
_entity.type
_entity.pdbx_description
1 polymer ?
#
loop_
_entity_poly.entity_id
_entity_poly.type
_entity_poly.pdbx_seq_one_letter_code
_entity_poly.pdbx_strand_id
1 'polypeptide(L)'
;MSIIQRMKTEINPLMKTPENKRAAIDMRKTINTAVGQLNNTREKLNQVFMKVEKYLRDLQTQSPDLHYPYALNLLAKSFCRQAEAEMRPDVTKAFPYGQVAVLIMCRHPEFRRYLLARMFKFCPYLIPRWYVPKNDQERKSLLRRRQGEDDEKYMERMSTHVALFAAMLQTTPIIPAFKNPLPIGLAWKWFAYVLNHPPQPLMVFLIEKFLLIAGHAFLEAYGKQGQKIMHILVHEYSVKCGDSVRPVRSRWEGMWNPVQQRWVIDVSSERDPKVAV
;
A
#
# COMPACT_ATOMS: atom_id res chain seq x y z
N MET A 1 -9.41 -20.01 9.34
CA MET A 1 -9.27 -20.02 7.86
C MET A 1 -8.78 -18.66 7.38
N SER A 2 -7.83 -18.55 6.43
CA SER A 2 -7.39 -17.23 5.93
C SER A 2 -8.56 -16.53 5.21
N ILE A 3 -8.65 -15.19 5.32
CA ILE A 3 -9.80 -14.45 4.76
C ILE A 3 -9.96 -14.68 3.24
N ILE A 4 -8.84 -14.85 2.53
CA ILE A 4 -8.82 -15.16 1.10
C ILE A 4 -9.33 -16.58 0.83
N GLN A 5 -9.04 -17.54 1.72
CA GLN A 5 -9.54 -18.91 1.59
C GLN A 5 -11.05 -18.99 1.87
N ARG A 6 -11.55 -18.29 2.89
CA ARG A 6 -12.99 -18.15 3.16
C ARG A 6 -13.71 -17.56 1.95
N MET A 7 -13.16 -16.48 1.38
CA MET A 7 -13.72 -15.87 0.17
C MET A 7 -13.79 -16.87 -1.00
N LYS A 8 -12.79 -17.73 -1.17
CA LYS A 8 -12.76 -18.70 -2.29
C LYS A 8 -13.74 -19.86 -2.12
N THR A 9 -13.94 -20.31 -0.89
CA THR A 9 -14.67 -21.54 -0.58
C THR A 9 -16.14 -21.28 -0.30
N GLU A 10 -16.45 -20.22 0.45
CA GLU A 10 -17.81 -19.93 0.90
C GLU A 10 -18.48 -18.87 0.03
N ILE A 11 -17.85 -17.70 -0.16
CA ILE A 11 -18.54 -16.53 -0.71
C ILE A 11 -18.50 -16.48 -2.25
N ASN A 12 -17.34 -16.65 -2.87
CA ASN A 12 -17.20 -16.53 -4.33
C ASN A 12 -18.04 -17.53 -5.12
N PRO A 13 -18.21 -18.80 -4.69
CA PRO A 13 -19.11 -19.74 -5.39
C PRO A 13 -20.55 -19.25 -5.37
N LEU A 14 -21.04 -18.79 -4.21
CA LEU A 14 -22.40 -18.27 -4.06
C LEU A 14 -22.65 -17.01 -4.91
N MET A 15 -21.63 -16.15 -5.09
CA MET A 15 -21.75 -14.96 -5.94
C MET A 15 -21.70 -15.27 -7.45
N LYS A 16 -21.35 -16.49 -7.86
CA LYS A 16 -21.35 -16.93 -9.26
C LYS A 16 -22.67 -17.59 -9.69
N THR A 17 -23.53 -17.89 -8.74
CA THR A 17 -24.86 -18.45 -8.99
C THR A 17 -25.71 -17.48 -9.82
N PRO A 18 -26.64 -17.96 -10.66
CA PRO A 18 -27.51 -17.10 -11.49
C PRO A 18 -28.23 -16.02 -10.69
N GLU A 19 -28.66 -16.33 -9.47
CA GLU A 19 -29.40 -15.46 -8.56
C GLU A 19 -28.57 -14.22 -8.18
N ASN A 20 -27.29 -14.42 -7.84
CA ASN A 20 -26.41 -13.37 -7.35
C ASN A 20 -25.52 -12.74 -8.44
N LYS A 21 -25.52 -13.28 -9.66
CA LYS A 21 -24.64 -12.84 -10.75
C LYS A 21 -24.86 -11.36 -11.10
N ARG A 22 -26.12 -10.90 -11.14
CA ARG A 22 -26.46 -9.50 -11.41
C ARG A 22 -25.94 -8.58 -10.31
N ALA A 23 -26.22 -8.91 -9.06
CA ALA A 23 -25.71 -8.19 -7.90
C ALA A 23 -24.17 -8.14 -7.88
N ALA A 24 -23.50 -9.23 -8.25
CA ALA A 24 -22.04 -9.29 -8.33
C ALA A 24 -21.44 -8.33 -9.37
N ILE A 25 -22.11 -8.16 -10.52
CA ILE A 25 -21.71 -7.24 -11.58
C ILE A 25 -21.93 -5.79 -11.13
N ASP A 26 -23.09 -5.50 -10.55
CA ASP A 26 -23.47 -4.17 -10.09
C ASP A 26 -22.57 -3.68 -8.94
N MET A 27 -22.27 -4.56 -7.97
CA MET A 27 -21.29 -4.30 -6.91
C MET A 27 -19.91 -3.96 -7.49
N ARG A 28 -19.44 -4.75 -8.46
CA ARG A 28 -18.13 -4.53 -9.08
C ARG A 28 -18.08 -3.21 -9.84
N LYS A 29 -19.13 -2.88 -10.60
CA LYS A 29 -19.23 -1.62 -11.34
C LYS A 29 -19.21 -0.44 -10.38
N THR A 30 -20.07 -0.45 -9.36
CA THR A 30 -20.20 0.61 -8.36
C THR A 30 -18.87 0.89 -7.66
N ILE A 31 -18.20 -0.16 -7.18
CA ILE A 31 -16.92 -0.05 -6.48
C ILE A 31 -15.82 0.45 -7.40
N ASN A 32 -15.65 -0.15 -8.59
CA ASN A 32 -14.57 0.24 -9.51
C ASN A 32 -14.74 1.68 -10.00
N THR A 33 -15.97 2.11 -10.31
CA THR A 33 -16.23 3.49 -10.68
C THR A 33 -15.94 4.46 -9.53
N ALA A 34 -16.24 4.10 -8.28
CA ALA A 34 -15.91 4.96 -7.14
C ALA A 34 -14.40 5.06 -6.91
N VAL A 35 -13.67 3.95 -6.93
CA VAL A 35 -12.21 3.93 -6.71
C VAL A 35 -11.45 4.61 -7.86
N GLY A 36 -11.90 4.44 -9.12
CA GLY A 36 -11.30 5.11 -10.28
C GLY A 36 -11.49 6.62 -10.31
N GLN A 37 -12.33 7.17 -9.43
CA GLN A 37 -12.54 8.61 -9.28
C GLN A 37 -11.61 9.25 -8.24
N LEU A 38 -10.71 8.49 -7.62
CA LEU A 38 -9.75 9.01 -6.66
C LEU A 38 -8.74 9.93 -7.35
N ASN A 39 -8.64 11.16 -6.84
CA ASN A 39 -7.62 12.14 -7.22
C ASN A 39 -7.17 12.90 -5.96
N ASN A 40 -6.27 13.87 -6.09
CA ASN A 40 -5.67 14.56 -4.94
C ASN A 40 -6.54 15.65 -4.27
N THR A 41 -7.80 15.88 -4.67
CA THR A 41 -8.62 16.95 -4.05
C THR A 41 -9.44 16.45 -2.87
N ARG A 42 -9.47 17.23 -1.78
CA ARG A 42 -10.15 16.85 -0.53
C ARG A 42 -11.64 16.60 -0.74
N GLU A 43 -12.28 17.42 -1.57
CA GLU A 43 -13.69 17.32 -1.93
C GLU A 43 -13.96 15.97 -2.60
N LYS A 44 -13.10 15.56 -3.53
CA LYS A 44 -13.27 14.30 -4.25
C LYS A 44 -13.01 13.10 -3.35
N LEU A 45 -11.99 13.17 -2.50
CA LEU A 45 -11.72 12.13 -1.50
C LEU A 45 -12.92 11.93 -0.57
N ASN A 46 -13.51 13.02 -0.07
CA ASN A 46 -14.72 12.98 0.74
C ASN A 46 -15.92 12.41 -0.03
N GLN A 47 -16.14 12.83 -1.29
CA GLN A 47 -17.22 12.29 -2.11
C GLN A 47 -17.08 10.78 -2.34
N VAL A 48 -15.88 10.31 -2.70
CA VAL A 48 -15.61 8.88 -2.91
C VAL A 48 -15.79 8.12 -1.61
N PHE A 49 -15.24 8.61 -0.50
CA PHE A 49 -15.41 8.01 0.82
C PHE A 49 -16.89 7.89 1.20
N MET A 50 -17.66 8.97 1.14
CA MET A 50 -19.09 8.97 1.52
C MET A 50 -19.92 8.03 0.65
N LYS A 51 -19.64 7.99 -0.67
CA LYS A 51 -20.31 7.07 -1.60
C LYS A 51 -20.03 5.61 -1.25
N VAL A 52 -18.77 5.28 -0.96
CA VAL A 52 -18.37 3.91 -0.62
C VAL A 52 -18.87 3.52 0.78
N GLU A 53 -18.78 4.41 1.78
CA GLU A 53 -19.27 4.18 3.14
C GLU A 53 -20.78 3.90 3.14
N LYS A 54 -21.56 4.75 2.48
CA LYS A 54 -23.01 4.54 2.37
C LYS A 54 -23.32 3.19 1.74
N TYR A 55 -22.66 2.87 0.63
CA TYR A 55 -22.90 1.61 -0.07
C TYR A 55 -22.55 0.39 0.77
N LEU A 56 -21.40 0.42 1.47
CA LEU A 56 -20.98 -0.66 2.35
C LEU A 56 -21.91 -0.80 3.56
N ARG A 57 -22.36 0.31 4.15
CA ARG A 57 -23.31 0.32 5.26
C ARG A 57 -24.66 -0.28 4.87
N ASP A 58 -25.18 0.07 3.71
CA ASP A 58 -26.44 -0.48 3.20
C ASP A 58 -26.33 -2.01 3.01
N LEU A 59 -25.21 -2.49 2.45
CA LEU A 59 -24.95 -3.92 2.31
C LEU A 59 -24.76 -4.63 3.66
N GLN A 60 -24.15 -3.95 4.63
CA GLN A 60 -23.97 -4.49 5.99
C GLN A 60 -25.32 -4.75 6.67
N THR A 61 -26.33 -3.91 6.41
CA THR A 61 -27.70 -4.10 6.94
C THR A 61 -28.48 -5.14 6.14
N GLN A 62 -28.39 -5.13 4.80
CA GLN A 62 -29.22 -5.97 3.94
C GLN A 62 -28.70 -7.41 3.81
N SER A 63 -27.39 -7.60 3.77
CA SER A 63 -26.76 -8.91 3.55
C SER A 63 -25.37 -8.94 4.21
N PRO A 64 -25.32 -8.99 5.56
CA PRO A 64 -24.09 -8.94 6.34
C PRO A 64 -23.13 -10.10 6.05
N ASP A 65 -23.66 -11.29 5.73
CA ASP A 65 -22.86 -12.51 5.61
C ASP A 65 -22.39 -12.82 4.18
N LEU A 66 -23.01 -12.23 3.17
CA LEU A 66 -22.73 -12.53 1.76
C LEU A 66 -22.29 -11.30 0.97
N HIS A 67 -23.16 -10.31 0.74
CA HIS A 67 -22.82 -9.18 -0.12
C HIS A 67 -21.83 -8.23 0.52
N TYR A 68 -21.95 -7.93 1.82
CA TYR A 68 -21.01 -7.07 2.53
C TYR A 68 -19.55 -7.57 2.48
N PRO A 69 -19.22 -8.82 2.89
CA PRO A 69 -17.85 -9.32 2.81
C PRO A 69 -17.36 -9.49 1.37
N TYR A 70 -18.26 -9.76 0.41
CA TYR A 70 -17.92 -9.76 -1.01
C TYR A 70 -17.55 -8.36 -1.51
N ALA A 71 -18.30 -7.34 -1.14
CA ALA A 71 -18.03 -5.94 -1.47
C ALA A 71 -16.72 -5.44 -0.85
N LEU A 72 -16.45 -5.73 0.43
CA LEU A 72 -15.16 -5.41 1.07
C LEU A 72 -13.98 -6.05 0.32
N ASN A 73 -14.13 -7.30 -0.09
CA ASN A 73 -13.11 -7.99 -0.86
C ASN A 73 -12.93 -7.42 -2.28
N LEU A 74 -14.03 -7.03 -2.95
CA LEU A 74 -13.98 -6.35 -4.25
C LEU A 74 -13.30 -5.00 -4.14
N LEU A 75 -13.65 -4.21 -3.12
CA LEU A 75 -13.04 -2.92 -2.81
C LEU A 75 -11.55 -3.07 -2.60
N ALA A 76 -11.12 -4.01 -1.75
CA ALA A 76 -9.71 -4.28 -1.48
C ALA A 76 -8.94 -4.64 -2.77
N LYS A 77 -9.55 -5.46 -3.63
CA LYS A 77 -8.97 -5.83 -4.92
C LYS A 77 -8.92 -4.64 -5.89
N SER A 78 -9.93 -3.77 -5.86
CA SER A 78 -10.02 -2.57 -6.71
C SER A 78 -8.93 -1.57 -6.33
N PHE A 79 -8.76 -1.29 -5.03
CA PHE A 79 -7.67 -0.46 -4.52
C PHE A 79 -6.29 -0.91 -5.01
N CYS A 80 -5.93 -2.19 -4.82
CA CYS A 80 -4.61 -2.67 -5.28
C CYS A 80 -4.43 -2.54 -6.80
N ARG A 81 -5.48 -2.82 -7.59
CA ARG A 81 -5.41 -2.76 -9.05
C ARG A 81 -5.31 -1.34 -9.58
N GLN A 82 -6.10 -0.43 -9.03
CA GLN A 82 -6.09 0.95 -9.46
C GLN A 82 -4.82 1.66 -9.00
N ALA A 83 -4.34 1.36 -7.79
CA ALA A 83 -3.04 1.81 -7.33
C ALA A 83 -1.91 1.39 -8.27
N GLU A 84 -1.93 0.12 -8.70
CA GLU A 84 -0.94 -0.38 -9.64
C GLU A 84 -0.96 0.34 -11.01
N ALA A 85 -2.14 0.77 -11.47
CA ALA A 85 -2.33 1.41 -12.76
C ALA A 85 -2.03 2.92 -12.73
N GLU A 86 -2.45 3.62 -11.67
CA GLU A 86 -2.39 5.09 -11.59
C GLU A 86 -1.08 5.62 -11.02
N MET A 87 -0.42 4.85 -10.13
CA MET A 87 0.79 5.29 -9.40
C MET A 87 2.09 5.03 -10.16
N ARG A 88 2.01 4.74 -11.47
CA ARG A 88 3.19 4.60 -12.32
C ARG A 88 3.28 5.77 -13.29
N PRO A 89 4.46 6.38 -13.48
CA PRO A 89 5.70 6.16 -12.72
C PRO A 89 5.70 6.87 -11.34
N ASP A 90 4.70 7.72 -11.09
CA ASP A 90 4.64 8.58 -9.90
C ASP A 90 3.91 7.92 -8.73
N VAL A 91 4.69 7.50 -7.73
CA VAL A 91 4.20 6.86 -6.51
C VAL A 91 3.55 7.84 -5.52
N THR A 92 3.70 9.15 -5.67
CA THR A 92 3.10 10.14 -4.76
C THR A 92 1.57 10.15 -4.85
N LYS A 93 1.01 9.68 -5.97
CA LYS A 93 -0.41 9.35 -6.13
C LYS A 93 -0.92 8.30 -5.13
N ALA A 94 -0.07 7.72 -4.29
CA ALA A 94 -0.45 6.87 -3.17
C ALA A 94 -1.23 7.58 -2.06
N PHE A 95 -0.99 8.88 -1.81
CA PHE A 95 -1.64 9.63 -0.74
C PHE A 95 -3.19 9.59 -0.76
N PRO A 96 -3.88 9.87 -1.88
CA PRO A 96 -5.35 9.84 -1.93
C PRO A 96 -5.92 8.45 -1.65
N TYR A 97 -5.24 7.40 -2.11
CA TYR A 97 -5.63 6.01 -1.84
C TYR A 97 -5.41 5.66 -0.37
N GLY A 98 -4.28 6.07 0.22
CA GLY A 98 -4.03 5.93 1.66
C GLY A 98 -5.10 6.61 2.50
N GLN A 99 -5.47 7.84 2.12
CA GLN A 99 -6.49 8.63 2.79
C GLN A 99 -7.84 7.91 2.83
N VAL A 100 -8.37 7.51 1.66
CA VAL A 100 -9.69 6.88 1.58
C VAL A 100 -9.66 5.48 2.18
N ALA A 101 -8.59 4.71 2.01
CA ALA A 101 -8.46 3.42 2.65
C ALA A 101 -8.55 3.53 4.19
N VAL A 102 -7.85 4.49 4.79
CA VAL A 102 -7.90 4.74 6.24
C VAL A 102 -9.30 5.18 6.69
N LEU A 103 -9.94 6.12 5.97
CA LEU A 103 -11.30 6.55 6.31
C LEU A 103 -12.31 5.38 6.27
N ILE A 104 -12.21 4.52 5.26
CA ILE A 104 -13.05 3.32 5.15
C ILE A 104 -12.76 2.36 6.29
N MET A 105 -11.49 2.15 6.69
CA MET A 105 -11.16 1.30 7.83
C MET A 105 -11.70 1.84 9.16
N CYS A 106 -11.79 3.16 9.34
CA CYS A 106 -12.40 3.77 10.52
C CYS A 106 -13.90 3.44 10.64
N ARG A 107 -14.60 3.27 9.51
CA ARG A 107 -16.04 2.95 9.47
C ARG A 107 -16.35 1.47 9.35
N HIS A 108 -15.49 0.73 8.66
CA HIS A 108 -15.59 -0.70 8.40
C HIS A 108 -14.27 -1.39 8.79
N PRO A 109 -14.06 -1.67 10.09
CA PRO A 109 -12.80 -2.24 10.59
C PRO A 109 -12.40 -3.56 9.91
N GLU A 110 -13.37 -4.35 9.43
CA GLU A 110 -13.11 -5.60 8.70
C GLU A 110 -12.36 -5.37 7.39
N PHE A 111 -12.54 -4.20 6.76
CA PHE A 111 -11.89 -3.84 5.50
C PHE A 111 -10.36 -3.95 5.59
N ARG A 112 -9.79 -3.61 6.76
CA ARG A 112 -8.35 -3.74 7.03
C ARG A 112 -7.81 -5.13 6.70
N ARG A 113 -8.53 -6.18 7.12
CA ARG A 113 -8.10 -7.57 6.89
C ARG A 113 -8.15 -7.93 5.41
N TYR A 114 -9.19 -7.48 4.69
CA TYR A 114 -9.31 -7.70 3.25
C TYR A 114 -8.21 -6.98 2.46
N LEU A 115 -7.97 -5.70 2.76
CA LEU A 115 -6.97 -4.91 2.05
C LEU A 115 -5.56 -5.44 2.27
N LEU A 116 -5.14 -5.66 3.53
CA LEU A 116 -3.81 -6.21 3.81
C LEU A 116 -3.61 -7.60 3.19
N ALA A 117 -4.61 -8.48 3.26
CA ALA A 117 -4.52 -9.79 2.62
C ALA A 117 -4.39 -9.71 1.10
N ARG A 118 -5.03 -8.72 0.46
CA ARG A 118 -4.88 -8.46 -0.97
C ARG A 118 -3.51 -7.88 -1.29
N MET A 119 -3.04 -6.90 -0.54
CA MET A 119 -1.70 -6.32 -0.74
C MET A 119 -0.59 -7.36 -0.61
N PHE A 120 -0.63 -8.20 0.43
CA PHE A 120 0.32 -9.30 0.61
C PHE A 120 0.26 -10.31 -0.54
N LYS A 121 -0.92 -10.56 -1.10
CA LYS A 121 -1.05 -11.42 -2.27
C LYS A 121 -0.41 -10.80 -3.52
N PHE A 122 -0.51 -9.49 -3.70
CA PHE A 122 0.02 -8.79 -4.88
C PHE A 122 1.52 -8.47 -4.78
N CYS A 123 2.00 -8.12 -3.59
CA CYS A 123 3.38 -7.75 -3.32
C CYS A 123 3.95 -8.62 -2.17
N PRO A 124 4.71 -9.68 -2.50
CA PRO A 124 5.33 -10.57 -1.50
C PRO A 124 6.31 -9.87 -0.57
N TYR A 125 6.93 -8.76 -1.00
CA TYR A 125 7.90 -8.00 -0.22
C TYR A 125 7.30 -7.25 0.98
N LEU A 126 5.96 -7.17 1.07
CA LEU A 126 5.25 -6.67 2.25
C LEU A 126 5.07 -7.75 3.33
N ILE A 127 5.31 -9.02 2.99
CA ILE A 127 5.17 -10.13 3.93
C ILE A 127 6.52 -10.38 4.60
N PRO A 128 6.57 -10.47 5.93
CA PRO A 128 7.75 -10.93 6.64
C PRO A 128 7.91 -12.45 6.52
N ARG A 129 8.08 -12.96 5.29
CA ARG A 129 8.25 -14.40 5.03
C ARG A 129 9.27 -14.64 3.91
N TRP A 130 10.31 -15.36 4.26
CA TRP A 130 11.25 -15.92 3.30
C TRP A 130 10.66 -17.18 2.66
N TYR A 131 10.90 -17.34 1.36
CA TYR A 131 10.55 -18.56 0.64
C TYR A 131 11.80 -19.13 0.01
N VAL A 132 11.98 -20.45 0.14
CA VAL A 132 13.01 -21.20 -0.58
C VAL A 132 12.31 -21.93 -1.73
N PRO A 133 12.34 -21.38 -2.96
CA PRO A 133 11.68 -22.02 -4.09
C PRO A 133 12.43 -23.30 -4.49
N LYS A 134 11.70 -24.36 -4.86
CA LYS A 134 12.27 -25.61 -5.35
C LYS A 134 12.75 -25.51 -6.80
N ASN A 135 12.13 -24.63 -7.59
CA ASN A 135 12.46 -24.40 -8.99
C ASN A 135 12.09 -22.96 -9.43
N ASP A 136 12.51 -22.55 -10.61
CA ASP A 136 12.28 -21.19 -11.12
C ASP A 136 10.79 -20.87 -11.34
N GLN A 137 9.98 -21.87 -11.70
CA GLN A 137 8.54 -21.69 -11.88
C GLN A 137 7.84 -21.36 -10.54
N GLU A 138 8.20 -22.09 -9.49
CA GLU A 138 7.74 -21.81 -8.13
C GLU A 138 8.24 -20.44 -7.65
N ARG A 139 9.51 -20.10 -7.90
CA ARG A 139 10.07 -18.78 -7.61
C ARG A 139 9.25 -17.67 -8.27
N LYS A 140 8.97 -17.76 -9.57
CA LYS A 140 8.16 -16.78 -10.31
C LYS A 140 6.75 -16.65 -9.71
N SER A 141 6.12 -17.78 -9.36
CA SER A 141 4.80 -17.81 -8.72
C SER A 141 4.79 -17.15 -7.34
N LEU A 142 5.80 -17.44 -6.50
CA LEU A 142 5.97 -16.88 -5.17
C LEU A 142 6.24 -15.38 -5.21
N LEU A 143 7.11 -14.95 -6.13
CA LEU A 143 7.44 -13.55 -6.39
C LEU A 143 6.34 -12.81 -7.16
N ARG A 144 5.26 -13.50 -7.54
CA ARG A 144 4.14 -12.93 -8.30
C ARG A 144 4.57 -12.29 -9.61
N ARG A 145 5.60 -12.80 -10.27
CA ARG A 145 6.00 -12.36 -11.61
C ARG A 145 4.96 -12.79 -12.64
N ARG A 146 4.60 -11.88 -13.54
CA ARG A 146 3.71 -12.17 -14.68
C ARG A 146 4.54 -12.74 -15.84
N GLN A 147 3.92 -13.55 -16.69
CA GLN A 147 4.59 -14.01 -17.91
C GLN A 147 4.88 -12.82 -18.83
N GLY A 148 6.09 -12.74 -19.37
CA GLY A 148 6.53 -11.64 -20.25
C GLY A 148 6.73 -10.30 -19.55
N GLU A 149 6.70 -10.23 -18.21
CA GLU A 149 6.98 -9.00 -17.46
C GLU A 149 8.49 -8.84 -17.29
N ASP A 150 9.02 -7.74 -17.84
CA ASP A 150 10.41 -7.34 -17.65
C ASP A 150 10.69 -6.88 -16.19
N ASP A 151 11.97 -6.76 -15.87
CA ASP A 151 12.42 -6.45 -14.51
C ASP A 151 11.99 -5.04 -14.06
N GLU A 152 11.94 -4.08 -14.98
CA GLU A 152 11.55 -2.69 -14.71
C GLU A 152 10.05 -2.60 -14.38
N LYS A 153 9.17 -3.14 -15.22
CA LYS A 153 7.72 -3.20 -14.99
C LYS A 153 7.39 -3.98 -13.73
N TYR A 154 8.16 -5.03 -13.42
CA TYR A 154 8.02 -5.77 -12.16
C TYR A 154 8.38 -4.90 -10.95
N MET A 155 9.51 -4.20 -11.01
CA MET A 155 9.97 -3.30 -9.95
C MET A 155 8.99 -2.16 -9.70
N GLU A 156 8.50 -1.50 -10.76
CA GLU A 156 7.47 -0.46 -10.67
C GLU A 156 6.18 -1.02 -10.06
N ARG A 157 5.77 -2.23 -10.44
CA ARG A 157 4.58 -2.86 -9.87
C ARG A 157 4.70 -3.07 -8.38
N MET A 158 5.83 -3.60 -7.93
CA MET A 158 6.07 -3.84 -6.50
C MET A 158 6.14 -2.51 -5.74
N SER A 159 6.77 -1.51 -6.36
CA SER A 159 6.90 -0.15 -5.84
C SER A 159 5.55 0.51 -5.53
N THR A 160 4.56 0.41 -6.42
CA THR A 160 3.23 0.99 -6.17
C THR A 160 2.54 0.40 -4.93
N HIS A 161 2.72 -0.89 -4.68
CA HIS A 161 2.13 -1.56 -3.51
C HIS A 161 2.84 -1.17 -2.22
N VAL A 162 4.17 -0.99 -2.26
CA VAL A 162 4.96 -0.50 -1.11
C VAL A 162 4.62 0.95 -0.81
N ALA A 163 4.48 1.80 -1.84
CA ALA A 163 4.03 3.18 -1.69
C ALA A 163 2.62 3.29 -1.10
N LEU A 164 1.66 2.48 -1.57
CA LEU A 164 0.32 2.41 -0.98
C LEU A 164 0.37 1.98 0.49
N PHE A 165 1.21 1.00 0.83
CA PHE A 165 1.41 0.57 2.22
C PHE A 165 1.94 1.71 3.08
N ALA A 166 3.00 2.37 2.64
CA ALA A 166 3.59 3.53 3.29
C ALA A 166 2.56 4.66 3.49
N ALA A 167 1.80 4.99 2.44
CA ALA A 167 0.78 6.03 2.47
C ALA A 167 -0.26 5.75 3.56
N MET A 168 -0.80 4.52 3.61
CA MET A 168 -1.76 4.13 4.64
C MET A 168 -1.21 4.21 6.07
N LEU A 169 0.08 3.91 6.28
CA LEU A 169 0.67 3.94 7.63
C LEU A 169 0.92 5.36 8.13
N GLN A 170 1.30 6.28 7.25
CA GLN A 170 1.60 7.67 7.62
C GLN A 170 0.37 8.58 7.64
N THR A 171 -0.74 8.16 7.03
CA THR A 171 -1.95 8.99 6.90
C THR A 171 -2.49 9.47 8.25
N THR A 172 -2.64 10.77 8.37
CA THR A 172 -3.54 11.43 9.34
C THR A 172 -4.91 11.63 8.68
N PRO A 173 -6.01 11.13 9.26
CA PRO A 173 -7.34 11.26 8.67
C PRO A 173 -7.78 12.72 8.44
N ILE A 174 -8.32 13.05 7.26
CA ILE A 174 -8.90 14.38 6.96
C ILE A 174 -10.16 14.69 7.76
N ILE A 175 -10.75 13.67 8.41
CA ILE A 175 -11.85 13.79 9.36
C ILE A 175 -11.24 13.79 10.76
N PRO A 176 -11.23 14.92 11.50
CA PRO A 176 -10.49 15.05 12.76
C PRO A 176 -10.87 14.04 13.84
N ALA A 177 -12.13 13.59 13.87
CA ALA A 177 -12.60 12.60 14.83
C ALA A 177 -12.03 11.18 14.58
N PHE A 178 -11.46 10.93 13.39
CA PHE A 178 -10.94 9.62 13.03
C PHE A 178 -9.46 9.51 13.38
N LYS A 179 -9.07 8.34 13.88
CA LYS A 179 -7.67 7.97 14.13
C LYS A 179 -7.28 6.85 13.17
N ASN A 180 -6.04 6.88 12.67
CA ASN A 180 -5.56 5.85 11.77
C ASN A 180 -5.58 4.46 12.46
N PRO A 181 -6.35 3.48 11.97
CA PRO A 181 -6.43 2.15 12.58
C PRO A 181 -5.22 1.27 12.26
N LEU A 182 -4.30 1.74 11.41
CA LEU A 182 -3.03 1.10 11.12
C LEU A 182 -1.90 1.80 11.89
N PRO A 183 -1.26 1.12 12.87
CA PRO A 183 -0.19 1.75 13.62
C PRO A 183 1.08 1.86 12.76
N ILE A 184 1.79 2.97 12.87
CA ILE A 184 3.13 3.16 12.31
C ILE A 184 4.15 2.09 12.78
N GLY A 185 3.81 1.38 13.87
CA GLY A 185 4.44 0.13 14.32
C GLY A 185 4.67 -0.91 13.23
N LEU A 186 3.80 -0.96 12.21
CA LEU A 186 3.94 -1.89 11.09
C LEU A 186 5.11 -1.54 10.17
N ALA A 187 5.47 -0.25 10.04
CA ALA A 187 6.66 0.18 9.31
C ALA A 187 7.93 -0.34 9.97
N TRP A 188 8.03 -0.22 11.30
CA TRP A 188 9.15 -0.75 12.07
C TRP A 188 9.31 -2.25 11.88
N LYS A 189 8.21 -3.01 12.00
CA LYS A 189 8.23 -4.47 11.77
C LYS A 189 8.68 -4.82 10.36
N TRP A 190 8.26 -4.05 9.36
CA TRP A 190 8.66 -4.25 7.98
C TRP A 190 10.16 -3.98 7.77
N PHE A 191 10.68 -2.86 8.28
CA PHE A 191 12.13 -2.56 8.23
C PHE A 191 12.97 -3.59 8.97
N ALA A 192 12.58 -3.95 10.19
CA ALA A 192 13.29 -4.96 10.98
C ALA A 192 13.34 -6.30 10.24
N TYR A 193 12.25 -6.71 9.60
CA TYR A 193 12.24 -7.90 8.77
C TYR A 193 13.21 -7.76 7.59
N VAL A 194 13.11 -6.68 6.82
CA VAL A 194 13.94 -6.44 5.63
C VAL A 194 15.43 -6.44 5.95
N LEU A 195 15.83 -5.74 7.01
CA LEU A 195 17.24 -5.59 7.40
C LEU A 195 17.83 -6.88 7.99
N ASN A 196 17.00 -7.76 8.53
CA ASN A 196 17.42 -9.06 9.05
C ASN A 196 17.53 -10.13 7.95
N HIS A 197 17.34 -9.78 6.68
CA HIS A 197 17.48 -10.69 5.54
C HIS A 197 18.64 -10.28 4.63
N PRO A 198 19.19 -11.21 3.82
CA PRO A 198 20.24 -10.89 2.87
C PRO A 198 19.84 -9.71 1.96
N PRO A 199 20.68 -8.67 1.84
CA PRO A 199 20.37 -7.52 1.00
C PRO A 199 20.13 -7.90 -0.45
N GLN A 200 19.12 -7.27 -1.06
CA GLN A 200 18.77 -7.47 -2.46
C GLN A 200 18.64 -6.11 -3.17
N PRO A 201 19.20 -5.95 -4.39
CA PRO A 201 19.10 -4.69 -5.13
C PRO A 201 17.66 -4.20 -5.30
N LEU A 202 16.73 -5.09 -5.67
CA LEU A 202 15.31 -4.75 -5.79
C LEU A 202 14.74 -4.12 -4.51
N MET A 203 15.13 -4.64 -3.35
CA MET A 203 14.62 -4.15 -2.07
C MET A 203 15.08 -2.72 -1.78
N VAL A 204 16.27 -2.32 -2.25
CA VAL A 204 16.74 -0.93 -2.15
C VAL A 204 15.78 0.02 -2.87
N PHE A 205 15.32 -0.33 -4.07
CA PHE A 205 14.32 0.47 -4.79
C PHE A 205 12.97 0.51 -4.06
N LEU A 206 12.52 -0.61 -3.49
CA LEU A 206 11.26 -0.65 -2.73
C LEU A 206 11.33 0.19 -1.45
N ILE A 207 12.45 0.13 -0.74
CA ILE A 207 12.71 0.95 0.44
C ILE A 207 12.70 2.43 0.08
N GLU A 208 13.31 2.81 -1.04
CA GLU A 208 13.27 4.20 -1.53
C GLU A 208 11.82 4.69 -1.67
N LYS A 209 10.94 3.89 -2.30
CA LYS A 209 9.53 4.29 -2.47
C LYS A 209 8.78 4.34 -1.15
N PHE A 210 9.12 3.49 -0.18
CA PHE A 210 8.58 3.61 1.16
C PHE A 210 9.00 4.94 1.82
N LEU A 211 10.29 5.24 1.79
CA LEU A 211 10.87 6.41 2.44
C LEU A 211 10.39 7.73 1.81
N LEU A 212 10.19 7.75 0.49
CA LEU A 212 9.60 8.90 -0.19
C LEU A 212 8.21 9.24 0.34
N ILE A 213 7.41 8.23 0.69
CA ILE A 213 6.02 8.41 1.11
C ILE A 213 5.87 8.57 2.62
N ALA A 214 6.59 7.78 3.41
CA ALA A 214 6.42 7.68 4.86
C ALA A 214 7.71 7.86 5.67
N GLY A 215 8.82 8.27 5.02
CA GLY A 215 10.10 8.47 5.69
C GLY A 215 10.00 9.47 6.84
N HIS A 216 9.39 10.63 6.60
CA HIS A 216 9.18 11.66 7.62
C HIS A 216 8.41 11.14 8.83
N ALA A 217 7.21 10.60 8.61
CA ALA A 217 6.36 10.06 9.68
C ALA A 217 7.04 8.91 10.44
N PHE A 218 7.85 8.09 9.76
CA PHE A 218 8.63 7.03 10.40
C PHE A 218 9.65 7.61 11.39
N LEU A 219 10.37 8.67 11.02
CA LEU A 219 11.38 9.24 11.92
C LEU A 219 10.77 10.09 13.01
N GLU A 220 9.66 10.77 12.72
CA GLU A 220 8.90 11.46 13.74
C GLU A 220 8.44 10.46 14.81
N ALA A 221 7.98 9.28 14.40
CA ALA A 221 7.54 8.23 15.32
C ALA A 221 8.68 7.56 16.12
N TYR A 222 9.89 7.41 15.55
CA TYR A 222 10.97 6.61 16.18
C TYR A 222 12.23 7.40 16.55
N GLY A 223 12.32 8.68 16.20
CA GLY A 223 13.45 9.57 16.48
C GLY A 223 14.80 8.92 16.22
N LYS A 224 15.64 8.84 17.27
CA LYS A 224 16.98 8.25 17.25
C LYS A 224 17.01 6.80 16.75
N GLN A 225 15.96 6.02 16.97
CA GLN A 225 15.92 4.63 16.49
C GLN A 225 15.63 4.57 14.99
N GLY A 226 14.76 5.44 14.48
CA GLY A 226 14.54 5.57 13.03
C GLY A 226 15.80 6.06 12.31
N GLN A 227 16.56 6.96 12.93
CA GLN A 227 17.86 7.43 12.45
C GLN A 227 18.90 6.31 12.33
N LYS A 228 18.97 5.39 13.31
CA LYS A 228 19.85 4.21 13.20
C LYS A 228 19.48 3.30 12.03
N ILE A 229 18.18 3.08 11.81
CA ILE A 229 17.69 2.33 10.65
C ILE A 229 18.16 2.99 9.35
N MET A 230 18.12 4.31 9.27
CA MET A 230 18.61 5.04 8.10
C MET A 230 20.11 4.93 7.89
N HIS A 231 20.88 5.00 8.96
CA HIS A 231 22.32 4.77 8.89
C HIS A 231 22.64 3.38 8.33
N ILE A 232 21.98 2.33 8.85
CA ILE A 232 22.14 0.95 8.36
C ILE A 232 21.75 0.85 6.88
N LEU A 233 20.64 1.47 6.48
CA LEU A 233 20.19 1.45 5.08
C LEU A 233 21.23 2.05 4.12
N VAL A 234 21.73 3.25 4.45
CA VAL A 234 22.67 3.99 3.61
C VAL A 234 24.05 3.32 3.61
N HIS A 235 24.62 3.05 4.78
CA HIS A 235 26.04 2.70 4.90
C HIS A 235 26.32 1.19 4.93
N GLU A 236 25.33 0.35 5.22
CA GLU A 236 25.53 -1.10 5.30
C GLU A 236 24.72 -1.87 4.26
N TYR A 237 23.39 -1.68 4.26
CA TYR A 237 22.48 -2.47 3.44
C TYR A 237 22.66 -2.17 1.95
N SER A 238 22.68 -0.89 1.56
CA SER A 238 22.85 -0.50 0.15
C SER A 238 24.25 -0.83 -0.39
N VAL A 239 25.30 -0.75 0.45
CA VAL A 239 26.68 -1.07 0.08
C VAL A 239 26.81 -2.56 -0.26
N LYS A 240 26.17 -3.44 0.52
CA LYS A 240 26.12 -4.90 0.26
C LYS A 240 25.40 -5.27 -1.06
N CYS A 241 24.58 -4.37 -1.62
CA CYS A 241 23.90 -4.56 -2.91
C CYS A 241 24.73 -4.16 -4.14
N GLY A 242 25.94 -3.62 -3.94
CA GLY A 242 26.87 -3.25 -5.01
C GLY A 242 26.48 -2.00 -5.81
N ASP A 243 27.19 -1.76 -6.93
CA ASP A 243 27.10 -0.50 -7.68
C ASP A 243 25.76 -0.26 -8.39
N SER A 244 25.00 -1.32 -8.64
CA SER A 244 23.67 -1.23 -9.29
C SER A 244 22.70 -0.31 -8.55
N VAL A 245 22.88 -0.12 -7.24
CA VAL A 245 22.03 0.73 -6.40
C VAL A 245 22.68 2.06 -6.02
N ARG A 246 23.88 2.36 -6.51
CA ARG A 246 24.61 3.60 -6.21
C ARG A 246 23.78 4.87 -6.44
N PRO A 247 23.00 5.02 -7.53
CA PRO A 247 22.17 6.21 -7.72
C PRO A 247 21.10 6.38 -6.62
N VAL A 248 20.52 5.28 -6.14
CA VAL A 248 19.52 5.29 -5.05
C VAL A 248 20.21 5.66 -3.74
N ARG A 249 21.37 5.08 -3.46
CA ARG A 249 22.17 5.38 -2.26
C ARG A 249 22.50 6.87 -2.17
N SER A 250 22.96 7.48 -3.27
CA SER A 250 23.27 8.92 -3.29
C SER A 250 22.04 9.79 -3.05
N ARG A 251 20.85 9.37 -3.49
CA ARG A 251 19.60 10.07 -3.13
C ARG A 251 19.29 9.94 -1.64
N TRP A 252 19.48 8.76 -1.06
CA TRP A 252 19.29 8.59 0.39
C TRP A 252 20.24 9.46 1.20
N GLU A 253 21.51 9.55 0.79
CA GLU A 253 22.51 10.46 1.38
C GLU A 253 22.08 11.93 1.26
N GLY A 254 21.43 12.33 0.16
CA GLY A 254 20.87 13.68 0.01
C GLY A 254 19.63 13.94 0.87
N MET A 255 18.76 12.94 1.04
CA MET A 255 17.57 13.03 1.91
C MET A 255 17.93 13.03 3.40
N TRP A 256 19.08 12.43 3.73
CA TRP A 256 19.58 12.24 5.08
C TRP A 256 20.69 13.24 5.41
N ASN A 257 20.44 14.20 6.31
CA ASN A 257 21.53 15.06 6.80
C ASN A 257 22.24 14.38 8.00
N PRO A 258 23.51 13.92 7.86
CA PRO A 258 24.22 13.24 8.96
C PRO A 258 24.58 14.17 10.11
N VAL A 259 24.79 15.46 9.83
CA VAL A 259 25.22 16.49 10.79
C VAL A 259 24.07 16.91 11.70
N GLN A 260 22.83 16.90 11.18
CA GLN A 260 21.63 17.26 11.94
C GLN A 260 20.75 16.06 12.33
N GLN A 261 21.04 14.86 11.80
CA GLN A 261 20.22 13.65 11.92
C GLN A 261 18.73 13.89 11.59
N ARG A 262 18.44 14.91 10.78
CA ARG A 262 17.11 15.31 10.34
C ARG A 262 16.96 15.02 8.86
N TRP A 263 15.73 14.73 8.46
CA TRP A 263 15.40 14.53 7.06
C TRP A 263 15.00 15.83 6.42
N VAL A 264 15.57 16.10 5.25
CA VAL A 264 15.20 17.22 4.41
C VAL A 264 14.30 16.65 3.32
N ILE A 265 12.99 16.89 3.45
CA ILE A 265 12.07 16.58 2.36
C ILE A 265 12.04 17.80 1.45
N ASP A 266 12.72 17.73 0.31
CA ASP A 266 12.51 18.73 -0.73
C ASP A 266 11.24 18.36 -1.52
N VAL A 267 10.08 18.76 -0.99
CA VAL A 267 8.78 18.66 -1.69
C VAL A 267 8.51 19.94 -2.50
N SER A 268 9.52 20.82 -2.67
CA SER A 268 9.33 22.20 -3.12
C SER A 268 9.09 22.36 -4.61
N SER A 269 9.19 21.31 -5.43
CA SER A 269 8.97 21.46 -6.88
C SER A 269 7.50 21.42 -7.30
N GLU A 270 6.54 21.19 -6.40
CA GLU A 270 5.10 21.08 -6.75
C GLU A 270 4.12 21.77 -5.78
N ARG A 271 4.59 22.62 -4.86
CA ARG A 271 3.68 23.51 -4.10
C ARG A 271 3.58 24.85 -4.80
N ASP A 272 2.53 24.97 -5.61
CA ASP A 272 2.00 26.25 -6.07
C ASP A 272 1.75 27.16 -4.83
N PRO A 273 2.39 28.34 -4.72
CA PRO A 273 2.33 29.16 -3.53
C PRO A 273 1.07 30.04 -3.53
N LYS A 274 -0.12 29.43 -3.46
CA LYS A 274 -1.38 30.18 -3.28
C LYS A 274 -2.44 29.42 -2.47
N VAL A 275 -2.15 29.03 -1.23
CA VAL A 275 -3.19 29.00 -0.18
C VAL A 275 -2.52 29.24 1.18
N ALA A 276 -2.45 30.51 1.58
CA ALA A 276 -2.24 30.92 2.96
C ALA A 276 -3.03 32.21 3.19
N VAL A 277 -4.34 32.07 3.37
CA VAL A 277 -5.23 32.89 4.22
C VAL A 277 -6.39 32.00 4.65
#